data_AF-A0A7J3QTG6-F1
#
_entry.id   AF-A0A7J3QTG6-F1
#
_cell.length_a   1.000
_cell.length_b   1.000
_cell.length_c   1.000
_cell.angle_alpha   90.00
_cell.angle_beta   90.00
_cell.angle_gamma   90.00
#
_symmetry.space_group_name_H-M   'P 1'
#
loop_
_entity.id
_entity.type
_entity.pdbx_description
1 polymer ?
#
loop_
_entity_poly.entity_id
_entity_poly.type
_entity_poly.pdbx_seq_one_letter_code
_entity_poly.pdbx_strand_id
1 'polypeptide(L)' 'AVHFKREVPKGSSCARCGKPLAGVPRLLPYEARKLNKTKRSVSRIYGGHLCPNCLKTALKQTARTLSVA' A
#
# COMPACT_ATOMS: atom_id res chain seq x y z
N ALA A 1 -18.69 -16.04 29.60
CA ALA A 1 -18.00 -14.73 29.52
C ALA A 1 -18.35 -14.08 28.18
N VAL A 2 -18.66 -12.79 28.15
CA VAL A 2 -18.99 -12.07 26.91
C VAL A 2 -17.69 -11.57 26.26
N HIS A 3 -17.45 -11.93 25.00
CA HIS A 3 -16.29 -11.48 24.24
C HIS A 3 -16.70 -10.40 23.22
N PHE A 4 -16.04 -9.25 23.27
CA PHE A 4 -16.26 -8.16 22.30
C PHE A 4 -15.33 -8.29 21.10
N LYS A 5 -15.88 -8.07 19.90
CA LYS A 5 -15.09 -8.02 18.66
C LYS A 5 -14.49 -6.63 18.47
N ARG A 6 -13.28 -6.58 17.94
CA ARG A 6 -12.62 -5.34 17.54
C ARG A 6 -13.00 -4.99 16.10
N GLU A 7 -13.04 -3.70 15.81
CA GLU A 7 -13.32 -3.21 14.46
C GLU A 7 -12.12 -3.38 13.54
N VAL A 8 -12.40 -3.68 12.28
CA VAL A 8 -11.37 -3.81 11.24
C VAL A 8 -10.96 -2.41 10.77
N PRO A 9 -9.66 -2.10 10.68
CA PRO A 9 -9.21 -0.79 10.23
C PRO A 9 -9.62 -0.51 8.78
N LYS A 10 -9.70 0.79 8.45
CA LYS A 10 -9.94 1.25 7.10
C LYS A 10 -8.82 0.77 6.16
N GLY A 11 -9.17 0.54 4.90
CA GLY A 11 -8.22 0.07 3.90
C GLY A 11 -7.10 1.08 3.62
N SER A 12 -5.96 0.58 3.14
CA SER A 12 -4.84 1.44 2.77
C SER A 12 -5.17 2.31 1.56
N SER A 13 -4.74 3.56 1.63
CA SER A 13 -4.89 4.56 0.58
C SER A 13 -3.54 4.96 0.01
N CYS A 14 -3.55 5.41 -1.24
CA CYS A 14 -2.37 5.96 -1.89
C CYS A 14 -1.96 7.28 -1.24
N ALA A 15 -0.70 7.43 -0.85
CA ALA A 15 -0.21 8.65 -0.22
C ALA A 15 -0.32 9.92 -1.09
N ARG A 16 -0.28 9.78 -2.43
CA ARG A 16 -0.33 10.93 -3.36
C ARG A 16 -1.74 11.31 -3.81
N CYS A 17 -2.62 10.34 -4.00
CA CYS A 17 -3.94 10.59 -4.61
C CYS A 17 -5.12 10.09 -3.76
N GLY A 18 -4.88 9.51 -2.58
CA GLY A 18 -5.93 9.03 -1.69
C GLY A 18 -6.71 7.80 -2.18
N LYS A 19 -6.48 7.34 -3.42
CA LYS A 19 -7.20 6.18 -3.98
C LYS A 19 -6.94 4.91 -3.17
N PRO A 20 -7.95 4.04 -2.97
CA PRO A 20 -7.77 2.77 -2.26
C PRO A 20 -6.78 1.88 -3.01
N LEU A 21 -5.86 1.25 -2.29
CA LEU A 21 -4.86 0.37 -2.88
C LEU A 21 -5.40 -1.07 -2.93
N ALA A 22 -5.45 -1.63 -4.14
CA ALA A 22 -5.74 -3.04 -4.34
C ALA A 22 -4.52 -3.90 -3.96
N GLY A 23 -4.78 -5.09 -3.41
CA GLY A 23 -3.75 -6.08 -3.06
C GLY A 23 -3.09 -5.90 -1.70
N VAL A 24 -3.52 -4.91 -0.90
CA VAL A 24 -3.13 -4.81 0.53
C VAL A 24 -4.31 -5.28 1.38
N PRO A 25 -4.12 -6.30 2.24
CA PRO A 25 -5.22 -6.85 3.02
C PRO A 25 -5.69 -5.86 4.10
N ARG A 26 -7.00 -5.81 4.33
CA ARG A 26 -7.63 -5.04 5.40
C ARG A 26 -7.81 -5.93 6.61
N LEU A 27 -6.84 -5.87 7.52
CA LEU A 27 -6.77 -6.77 8.66
C LEU A 27 -6.34 -6.02 9.90
N LEU A 28 -6.66 -6.57 11.07
CA LEU A 28 -6.16 -6.01 12.32
C LEU A 28 -4.63 -6.20 12.40
N PRO A 29 -3.91 -5.35 13.14
CA PRO A 29 -2.45 -5.42 13.22
C PRO A 29 -1.93 -6.80 13.66
N TYR A 30 -2.63 -7.48 14.58
CA TYR A 30 -2.26 -8.82 15.04
C TYR A 30 -2.46 -9.89 13.96
N GLU A 31 -3.47 -9.75 13.11
CA GLU A 31 -3.73 -10.66 11.99
C GLU A 31 -2.70 -10.42 10.90
N ALA A 32 -2.47 -9.16 10.53
CA ALA A 32 -1.46 -8.77 9.55
C ALA A 32 -0.07 -9.31 9.91
N ARG A 33 0.30 -9.32 11.20
CA ARG A 33 1.56 -9.89 11.71
C ARG A 33 1.67 -11.42 11.53
N LYS A 34 0.56 -12.14 11.37
CA LYS A 34 0.56 -13.58 11.09
C LYS A 34 0.72 -13.91 9.60
N LEU A 35 0.43 -12.98 8.70
CA LEU A 35 0.62 -13.21 7.25
C LEU A 35 2.09 -13.25 6.86
N ASN A 36 2.40 -13.96 5.78
CA ASN A 36 3.71 -13.93 5.13
C ASN A 36 3.99 -12.55 4.51
N LYS A 37 5.27 -12.18 4.39
CA LYS A 37 5.71 -10.89 3.83
C LYS A 37 5.07 -10.57 2.47
N THR A 38 5.00 -11.56 1.58
CA THR A 38 4.42 -11.42 0.24
C THR A 38 2.91 -11.12 0.23
N LYS A 39 2.18 -11.54 1.25
CA LYS A 39 0.74 -11.29 1.38
C LYS A 39 0.42 -9.95 2.04
N ARG A 40 1.41 -9.29 2.66
CA ARG A 40 1.24 -7.98 3.33
C ARG A 40 1.38 -6.79 2.38
N SER A 41 2.14 -6.94 1.30
CA SER A 41 2.47 -5.86 0.37
C SER A 41 2.53 -6.36 -1.08
N VAL A 42 2.30 -5.46 -2.03
CA VAL A 42 2.48 -5.75 -3.46
C VAL A 42 3.98 -5.79 -3.80
N SER A 43 4.41 -6.70 -4.66
CA SER A 43 5.83 -6.95 -4.99
C SER A 43 6.58 -5.83 -5.71
N ARG A 44 5.87 -4.83 -6.24
CA ARG A 44 6.49 -3.68 -6.95
C ARG A 44 7.12 -2.66 -6.01
N ILE A 45 7.99 -1.81 -6.55
CA ILE A 45 8.57 -0.67 -5.83
C ILE A 45 7.46 0.25 -5.30
N TYR A 46 7.57 0.68 -4.04
CA TYR A 46 6.54 1.43 -3.31
C TYR A 46 5.15 0.74 -3.27
N GLY A 47 5.13 -0.59 -3.37
CA GLY A 47 3.93 -1.41 -3.27
C GLY A 47 3.24 -1.26 -1.92
N GLY A 48 1.95 -0.91 -1.93
CA GLY A 48 1.18 -0.64 -0.71
C GLY A 48 1.27 0.79 -0.17
N HIS A 49 2.06 1.66 -0.80
CA HIS A 49 2.15 3.09 -0.46
C HIS A 49 1.70 4.00 -1.60
N LEU A 50 2.11 3.69 -2.84
CA LEU A 50 1.72 4.42 -4.05
C LEU A 50 0.86 3.55 -4.95
N CYS A 51 -0.11 4.13 -5.64
CA CYS A 51 -0.87 3.45 -6.70
C CYS A 51 -0.03 3.31 -7.99
N PRO A 52 -0.36 2.36 -8.90
CA PRO A 52 0.46 2.13 -10.09
C PRO A 52 0.56 3.35 -11.01
N ASN A 53 -0.51 4.15 -11.08
CA ASN A 53 -0.53 5.36 -11.90
C ASN A 53 0.39 6.45 -11.35
N CYS A 54 0.33 6.71 -10.04
CA CYS A 54 1.22 7.69 -9.38
C CYS A 54 2.68 7.26 -9.43
N LEU A 55 2.95 5.96 -9.31
CA LEU A 55 4.30 5.41 -9.47
C LEU A 55 4.82 5.63 -10.89
N LYS A 56 4.03 5.31 -11.91
CA LYS A 56 4.38 5.53 -13.32
C LYS A 56 4.71 6.99 -13.61
N THR A 57 3.91 7.93 -13.09
CA THR A 57 4.18 9.36 -13.27
C THR A 57 5.46 9.81 -12.57
N ALA A 58 5.70 9.31 -11.35
CA ALA A 58 6.91 9.64 -10.60
C ALA A 58 8.17 9.14 -11.32
N LEU A 59 8.17 7.89 -11.76
CA LEU A 59 9.30 7.30 -12.50
C LEU A 59 9.60 8.04 -13.81
N LYS A 60 8.56 8.48 -14.54
CA LYS A 60 8.74 9.30 -15.74
C LYS A 60 9.34 10.67 -15.43
N GLN A 61 8.91 11.30 -14.34
CA GLN A 61 9.43 12.60 -13.91
C GLN A 61 10.90 12.47 -13.52
N THR A 62 11.25 11.49 -12.68
CA THR A 62 12.64 11.26 -12.25
C THR A 62 13.56 10.94 -13.42
N ALA A 63 13.10 10.13 -14.39
CA ALA A 63 13.91 9.83 -15.57
C ALA A 63 14.24 11.08 -16.39
N ARG A 64 13.27 11.98 -16.57
CA ARG A 64 13.46 13.25 -17.29
C ARG A 64 14.37 14.23 -16.56
N THR A 65 14.26 14.31 -15.24
CA THR A 65 15.13 15.19 -14.45
C THR A 65 16.56 14.67 -14.43
N LEU A 66 16.73 13.35 -14.34
CA LEU A 66 18.05 12.71 -14.36
C LEU A 66 18.73 12.81 -15.72
N SER A 67 17.98 12.81 -16.83
CA SER A 67 18.57 12.94 -18.18
C SER A 67 19.05 14.34 -18.54
N VAL A 68 18.68 15.36 -17.76
CA VAL A 68 19.04 16.77 -17.99
C VAL A 68 20.17 17.22 -17.05
N ALA A 69 20.54 16.38 -16.07
CA ALA A 69 21.69 16.57 -15.20
C ALA A 69 22.89 15.76 -15.73
#